data_AF-A0A2X1N3Y0-F1
#
_entry.id   AF-A0A2X1N3Y0-F1
#
_cell.length_a   1.000
_cell.length_b   1.000
_cell.length_c   1.000
_cell.angle_alpha   90.00
_cell.angle_beta   90.00
_cell.angle_gamma   90.00
#
_symmetry.space_group_name_H-M   'P 1'
#
loop_
_entity.id
_entity.type
_entity.pdbx_description
1 polymer ?
#
loop_
_entity_poly.entity_id
_entity_poly.type
_entity_poly.pdbx_seq_one_letter_code
_entity_poly.pdbx_strand_id
1 'polypeptide(L)'
;MVIDAAKGVEDRTRKLMEVTRLRDTPILTFMNKLDRDIRDPMELLDEVENELKIGCAPITWPIGCGKLFKGVYHLYKDENLSLSER
;
A
#
# COMPACT_ATOMS: atom_id res chain seq x y z
N MET A 1 -6.26 -2.35 6.94
CA MET A 1 -5.07 -3.21 6.93
C MET A 1 -3.86 -2.34 6.64
N VAL A 2 -2.84 -2.43 7.49
CA VAL A 2 -1.60 -1.66 7.31
C VAL A 2 -0.52 -2.64 6.87
N ILE A 3 0.18 -2.33 5.80
CA ILE A 3 1.26 -3.14 5.23
C ILE A 3 2.55 -2.33 5.30
N ASP A 4 3.64 -2.97 5.70
CA ASP A 4 4.98 -2.38 5.62
C ASP A 4 5.48 -2.52 4.18
N ALA A 5 5.62 -1.40 3.45
CA ALA A 5 5.99 -1.42 2.03
C ALA A 5 7.42 -1.94 1.78
N ALA A 6 8.28 -2.00 2.81
CA ALA A 6 9.58 -2.64 2.68
C ALA A 6 9.50 -4.17 2.74
N LYS A 7 8.47 -4.71 3.41
CA LYS A 7 8.33 -6.16 3.65
C LYS A 7 7.25 -6.84 2.82
N GLY A 8 6.22 -6.11 2.40
CA GLY A 8 5.06 -6.69 1.73
C GLY A 8 4.14 -7.46 2.69
N VAL A 9 3.57 -8.56 2.21
CA VAL A 9 2.55 -9.36 2.90
C VAL A 9 3.21 -10.35 3.86
N GLU A 10 3.13 -10.04 5.16
CA GLU A 10 3.61 -10.92 6.22
C GLU A 10 2.58 -12.03 6.59
N ASP A 11 3.05 -13.12 7.22
CA ASP A 11 2.21 -14.27 7.62
C ASP A 11 1.01 -13.89 8.49
N ARG A 12 1.18 -12.90 9.36
CA ARG A 12 0.09 -12.41 10.21
C ARG A 12 -1.00 -11.72 9.40
N THR A 13 -0.62 -11.03 8.32
CA THR A 13 -1.53 -10.36 7.40
C THR A 13 -2.40 -11.38 6.67
N ARG A 14 -1.81 -12.49 6.21
CA ARG A 14 -2.55 -13.63 5.64
C ARG A 14 -3.60 -14.19 6.60
N LYS A 15 -3.20 -14.48 7.84
CA LYS A 15 -4.11 -15.01 8.88
C LYS A 15 -5.27 -14.06 9.21
N LEU A 16 -4.98 -12.75 9.28
CA LEU A 16 -6.04 -11.75 9.49
C LEU A 16 -7.00 -11.71 8.30
N MET A 17 -6.47 -11.82 7.08
CA MET A 17 -7.28 -11.84 5.86
C MET A 17 -8.24 -13.03 5.81
N GLU A 18 -7.80 -14.22 6.25
CA GLU A 18 -8.67 -15.40 6.35
C GLU A 18 -9.86 -15.14 7.29
N VAL A 19 -9.64 -14.48 8.42
CA VAL A 19 -10.71 -14.17 9.38
C VAL A 19 -11.65 -13.07 8.86
N THR A 20 -11.12 -12.02 8.21
CA THR A 20 -11.95 -10.94 7.67
C THR A 20 -12.81 -11.40 6.49
N ARG A 21 -12.33 -12.40 5.73
CA ARG A 21 -13.09 -13.06 4.64
C ARG A 21 -14.32 -13.82 5.14
N LEU A 22 -14.27 -14.40 6.34
CA LEU A 22 -15.42 -15.13 6.91
C LEU A 22 -16.65 -14.25 7.18
N ARG A 23 -16.47 -12.92 7.18
CA ARG A 23 -17.52 -11.94 7.49
C ARG A 23 -17.72 -10.91 6.38
N ASP A 24 -17.21 -11.16 5.18
CA ASP A 24 -17.25 -10.21 4.05
C ASP A 24 -16.90 -8.77 4.47
N THR A 25 -15.93 -8.63 5.39
CA THR A 25 -15.64 -7.34 6.01
C THR A 25 -14.87 -6.47 5.02
N PRO A 26 -15.33 -5.24 4.72
CA PRO A 26 -14.62 -4.33 3.81
C PRO A 26 -13.22 -4.00 4.32
N ILE A 27 -12.23 -3.96 3.43
CA ILE A 27 -10.82 -3.76 3.79
C ILE A 27 -10.27 -2.56 3.04
N LEU A 28 -9.72 -1.61 3.81
CA LEU A 28 -8.89 -0.53 3.29
C LEU A 28 -7.43 -0.87 3.55
N THR A 29 -6.56 -0.72 2.55
CA THR A 29 -5.12 -1.02 2.68
C THR A 29 -4.32 0.27 2.71
N PHE A 30 -3.38 0.39 3.65
CA PHE A 30 -2.45 1.50 3.75
C PHE A 30 -1.01 0.98 3.68
N MET A 31 -0.29 1.39 2.63
CA MET A 31 1.13 1.08 2.43
C MET A 31 1.97 2.07 3.26
N ASN A 32 2.56 1.58 4.33
CA ASN A 32 3.29 2.37 5.32
C ASN A 32 4.81 2.31 5.08
N LYS A 33 5.53 3.23 5.72
CA LYS A 33 7.00 3.36 5.69
C LYS A 33 7.59 3.81 4.35
N LEU A 34 6.87 4.64 3.62
CA LEU A 34 7.34 5.26 2.37
C LEU A 34 8.55 6.19 2.57
N ASP A 35 8.85 6.59 3.81
CA ASP A 35 10.06 7.28 4.24
C ASP A 35 11.33 6.41 4.17
N ARG A 36 11.19 5.10 3.93
CA ARG A 36 12.29 4.14 3.81
C ARG A 36 12.38 3.60 2.39
N ASP A 37 13.48 2.92 2.10
CA ASP A 37 13.61 2.16 0.86
C ASP A 37 12.57 1.03 0.89
N ILE A 38 11.63 1.10 -0.04
CA ILE A 38 10.53 0.15 -0.19
C ILE A 38 10.72 -0.66 -1.47
N ARG A 39 9.93 -1.72 -1.59
CA ARG A 39 9.82 -2.46 -2.84
C ARG A 39 9.02 -1.65 -3.86
N ASP A 40 9.10 -2.05 -5.13
CA ASP A 40 8.33 -1.42 -6.20
C ASP A 40 6.82 -1.45 -5.85
N PRO A 41 6.11 -0.30 -5.82
CA PRO A 41 4.68 -0.25 -5.61
C PRO A 41 3.86 -1.18 -6.52
N MET A 42 4.32 -1.42 -7.76
CA MET A 42 3.67 -2.39 -8.65
C MET A 42 3.80 -3.83 -8.14
N GLU A 43 5.01 -4.25 -7.77
CA GLU A 43 5.21 -5.58 -7.17
C GLU A 43 4.41 -5.76 -5.87
N LEU A 44 4.31 -4.70 -5.06
CA LEU A 44 3.53 -4.74 -3.82
C LEU A 44 2.04 -4.93 -4.08
N LEU A 45 1.49 -4.34 -5.14
CA LEU A 45 0.11 -4.55 -5.55
C LEU A 45 -0.09 -6.00 -6.00
N ASP A 46 0.77 -6.50 -6.87
CA ASP A 46 0.74 -7.88 -7.34
C ASP A 46 0.81 -8.87 -6.16
N GLU A 47 1.68 -8.62 -5.19
CA GLU A 47 1.80 -9.45 -4.01
C GLU A 47 0.52 -9.44 -3.18
N VAL A 48 -0.10 -8.28 -2.95
CA VAL A 48 -1.37 -8.17 -2.24
C VAL A 48 -2.48 -8.92 -2.98
N GLU A 49 -2.58 -8.76 -4.30
CA GLU A 49 -3.62 -9.45 -5.09
C GLU A 49 -3.44 -10.97 -5.05
N ASN A 50 -2.22 -11.46 -5.22
CA ASN A 50 -1.92 -12.89 -5.27
C ASN A 50 -2.03 -13.56 -3.90
N GLU A 51 -1.40 -12.99 -2.87
CA GLU A 51 -1.34 -13.58 -1.53
C GLU A 51 -2.67 -13.44 -0.81
N LEU A 52 -3.28 -12.25 -0.88
CA LEU A 52 -4.50 -11.96 -0.15
C LEU A 52 -5.75 -12.24 -0.96
N LYS A 53 -5.67 -12.55 -2.26
CA LYS A 53 -6.80 -12.88 -3.17
C LYS A 53 -7.87 -11.80 -3.27
N ILE A 54 -7.48 -10.53 -3.17
CA ILE A 54 -8.37 -9.36 -3.22
C ILE A 54 -7.82 -8.39 -4.25
N GLY A 55 -8.67 -7.90 -5.15
CA GLY A 55 -8.27 -6.92 -6.14
C GLY A 55 -7.86 -5.60 -5.49
N CYS A 56 -6.81 -4.97 -6.00
CA CYS A 56 -6.34 -3.68 -5.51
C CYS A 56 -6.85 -2.54 -6.40
N ALA A 57 -7.34 -1.48 -5.76
CA ALA A 57 -7.71 -0.24 -6.43
C ALA A 57 -6.87 0.91 -5.83
N PRO A 58 -5.77 1.32 -6.49
CA PRO A 58 -4.92 2.38 -5.97
C PRO A 58 -5.68 3.71 -5.99
N ILE A 59 -5.82 4.34 -4.82
CA ILE A 59 -6.41 5.70 -4.68
C ILE A 59 -5.32 6.77 -4.79
N THR A 60 -4.19 6.50 -4.16
CA THR A 60 -2.99 7.34 -4.18
C THR A 60 -1.79 6.53 -4.64
N TRP A 61 -0.86 7.21 -5.31
CA TRP A 61 0.37 6.62 -5.84
C TRP A 61 1.60 7.34 -5.26
N PRO A 62 2.59 6.63 -4.71
CA PRO A 62 3.79 7.26 -4.16
C PRO A 62 4.67 7.87 -5.25
N ILE A 63 5.21 9.06 -5.00
CA ILE A 63 6.19 9.72 -5.86
C ILE A 63 7.56 9.57 -5.22
N GLY A 64 8.33 8.60 -5.73
CA GLY A 64 9.61 8.19 -5.15
C GLY A 64 9.44 7.39 -3.86
N CYS A 65 10.56 7.04 -3.23
CA CYS A 65 10.63 6.29 -1.98
C CYS A 65 11.88 6.65 -1.19
N GLY A 66 11.89 6.33 0.11
CA GLY A 66 13.05 6.54 0.96
C GLY A 66 13.43 8.01 1.04
N LYS A 67 14.73 8.29 0.84
CA LYS A 67 15.24 9.67 0.78
C LYS A 67 14.70 10.49 -0.39
N LEU A 68 14.17 9.82 -1.42
CA LEU A 68 13.58 10.45 -2.60
C LEU A 68 12.05 10.53 -2.53
N PHE A 69 11.45 10.21 -1.37
CA PHE A 69 10.02 10.31 -1.19
C PHE A 69 9.58 11.78 -1.21
N LYS A 70 8.83 12.17 -2.25
CA LYS A 70 8.36 13.54 -2.46
C LYS A 70 6.91 13.76 -2.06
N GLY A 71 6.17 12.69 -1.78
CA GLY A 71 4.75 12.73 -1.47
C GLY A 71 3.96 11.71 -2.29
N VAL A 72 2.68 11.98 -2.47
CA VAL A 72 1.76 11.06 -3.17
C VAL A 72 0.91 11.82 -4.18
N TYR A 73 0.61 11.16 -5.30
CA TYR A 73 -0.34 11.63 -6.30
C TYR A 73 -1.70 10.99 -6.05
N HIS A 74 -2.78 11.77 -6.05
CA HIS A 74 -4.14 11.27 -5.88
C HIS A 74 -4.81 11.06 -7.24
N LEU A 75 -5.01 9.79 -7.62
CA LEU A 75 -5.44 9.40 -8.96
C LEU A 75 -6.84 9.92 -9.32
N TYR A 76 -7.79 9.84 -8.37
CA TYR A 76 -9.18 10.24 -8.63
C TYR A 76 -9.46 11.74 -8.59
N LYS A 77 -8.54 12.52 -8.02
CA LYS A 77 -8.70 13.97 -7.83
C LYS A 77 -7.77 14.78 -8.73
N ASP A 78 -6.86 14.10 -9.44
CA ASP A 78 -5.87 14.76 -10.29
C ASP A 78 -5.06 15.82 -9.50
N GLU A 79 -4.68 15.47 -8.26
CA GLU A 79 -3.95 16.36 -7.35
C GLU A 79 -2.64 15.73 -6.86
N ASN A 80 -1.59 16.55 -6.79
CA ASN A 80 -0.30 16.15 -6.22
C ASN A 80 -0.19 16.66 -4.77
N LEU A 81 -0.11 15.72 -3.83
CA LEU A 81 0.11 15.98 -2.41
C LEU A 81 1.61 15.84 -2.13
N SER A 82 2.36 16.87 -2.51
CA SER A 82 3.80 16.94 -2.29
C SER A 82 4.12 17.32 -0.84
N LEU A 83 5.11 16.66 -0.25
CA LEU A 83 5.71 17.11 1.00
C LEU A 83 6.63 18.29 0.65
N SER A 84 6.26 19.51 1.03
CA SER A 84 7.15 20.66 0.88
C SER A 84 8.36 20.47 1.79
N GLU A 85 9.57 20.56 1.24
CA GLU A 85 10.81 20.63 2.02
C GLU A 85 10.68 21.78 3.04
N ARG A 86 10.75 21.44 4.33
CA ARG A 86 11.13 22.36 5.39
C ARG A 86 12.58 22.12 5.76
#